data_AF-K9SZ20-F1
#
_entry.id   AF-K9SZ20-F1
#
_cell.length_a   1.000
_cell.length_b   1.000
_cell.length_c   1.000
_cell.angle_alpha   90.00
_cell.angle_beta   90.00
_cell.angle_gamma   90.00
#
_symmetry.space_group_name_H-M   'P 1'
#
loop_
_entity.id
_entity.type
_entity.pdbx_description
1 polymer ?
#
loop_
_entity_poly.entity_id
_entity_poly.type
_entity_poly.pdbx_seq_one_letter_code
_entity_poly.pdbx_strand_id
1 'polypeptide(L)'
;MAGKNKSDKVSSKKVAKASGNDLKNEDLTQSLGTAIHPESTQPTTSPTLFTEQKINRMASALPIWEASNILTQRNQLLWLNDREGKLRYARDIGNGAIHFWVTDNLEDENPVTLAGAAALAVIDTFDIRAACMHLIFAAHATQLERPWEQEFIISDRQIESYLGLKKRTDKSRHEKLALIEEIATQPCKITTFISYPTQGKVKGFTVEEGRLWHILGKRYEYQENLLGDKELIGITFIVKPGLWARYFLNEEGLKDKIAYSQLGYLSKNLLESVMSIWQHHEGAARLMMWLLFKTQFDCDSLVAVKTLMEIAYGSQKLIASQNNQDLRKKLVSQWDSDLLILQEKGWAIEFDSETYPPEIQPIGFGRTKSHRPKGFFDQLLGAFIKISLKDIMDNEIKLEAELQTEKSLLLPKINGARVKELRMQQGWSQRKLSTVTKISQGLISLIENGERTISPENEEILEKTLDPKTWGLRLEQPNHKHFAT
;
A
#
# COMPACT_ATOMS: atom_id res chain seq x y z
N MET A 1 -60.67 44.41 -13.24
CA MET A 1 -60.95 44.07 -11.82
C MET A 1 -59.63 43.52 -11.25
N ALA A 2 -58.74 44.38 -10.73
CA ALA A 2 -58.65 44.85 -9.34
C ALA A 2 -58.42 43.69 -8.34
N GLY A 3 -57.40 43.63 -7.48
CA GLY A 3 -56.34 44.56 -7.05
C GLY A 3 -55.08 43.78 -6.59
N LYS A 4 -53.85 44.32 -6.64
CA LYS A 4 -53.21 45.42 -5.87
C LYS A 4 -52.77 45.03 -4.43
N ASN A 5 -51.44 45.04 -4.23
CA ASN A 5 -50.63 45.67 -3.15
C ASN A 5 -49.17 45.19 -3.37
N LYS A 6 -48.10 45.96 -3.69
CA LYS A 6 -47.53 47.24 -3.18
C LYS A 6 -47.54 47.29 -1.65
N SER A 7 -46.48 47.57 -0.91
CA SER A 7 -45.13 48.14 -1.09
C SER A 7 -44.41 47.91 0.28
N ASP A 8 -43.12 48.11 0.57
CA ASP A 8 -42.21 49.23 0.31
C ASP A 8 -40.74 48.87 0.66
N LYS A 9 -39.84 49.57 -0.02
CA LYS A 9 -38.41 49.75 0.30
C LYS A 9 -38.24 50.79 1.42
N VAL A 10 -37.08 50.82 2.08
CA VAL A 10 -36.07 51.92 2.02
C VAL A 10 -35.19 52.04 3.28
N SER A 11 -33.87 52.03 3.03
CA SER A 11 -32.71 52.71 3.62
C SER A 11 -32.37 52.79 5.12
N SER A 12 -31.13 52.36 5.37
CA SER A 12 -29.94 53.20 5.67
C SER A 12 -30.05 54.35 6.68
N LYS A 13 -29.24 54.30 7.76
CA LYS A 13 -28.33 55.40 8.16
C LYS A 13 -27.31 55.02 9.26
N LYS A 14 -26.04 55.35 8.98
CA LYS A 14 -24.90 55.58 9.88
C LYS A 14 -25.10 56.87 10.70
N VAL A 15 -24.67 56.91 11.98
CA VAL A 15 -24.04 58.03 12.74
C VAL A 15 -23.39 57.39 13.99
N ALA A 16 -22.06 57.28 14.14
CA ALA A 16 -21.03 58.22 14.62
C ALA A 16 -20.93 58.44 16.17
N LYS A 17 -19.83 57.90 16.73
CA LYS A 17 -18.83 58.46 17.68
C LYS A 17 -19.26 59.33 18.89
N ALA A 18 -18.80 58.92 20.08
CA ALA A 18 -18.36 59.81 21.16
C ALA A 18 -17.25 59.14 22.00
N SER A 19 -16.33 59.97 22.51
CA SER A 19 -15.01 59.65 23.06
C SER A 19 -14.97 59.54 24.59
N GLY A 20 -13.92 58.87 25.10
CA GLY A 20 -13.10 59.34 26.23
C GLY A 20 -13.29 58.65 27.60
N ASN A 21 -12.32 57.86 28.04
CA ASN A 21 -11.35 58.28 29.06
C ASN A 21 -10.33 57.18 29.39
N ASP A 22 -9.07 57.61 29.50
CA ASP A 22 -7.93 56.90 30.09
C ASP A 22 -8.16 56.60 31.57
N LEU A 23 -7.61 55.48 32.06
CA LEU A 23 -6.96 55.37 33.37
C LEU A 23 -6.08 54.11 33.39
N LYS A 24 -4.80 54.34 33.70
CA LYS A 24 -3.76 53.34 33.96
C LYS A 24 -4.13 52.47 35.18
N ASN A 25 -3.72 51.20 35.18
CA ASN A 25 -3.15 50.56 36.36
C ASN A 25 -2.22 49.41 35.94
N GLU A 26 -0.97 49.55 36.34
CA GLU A 26 0.08 48.54 36.33
C GLU A 26 -0.14 47.51 37.46
N ASP A 27 0.57 46.39 37.29
CA ASP A 27 0.88 45.35 38.28
C ASP A 27 -0.28 44.56 38.90
N LEU A 28 -0.32 43.27 38.53
CA LEU A 28 -0.23 42.16 39.47
C LEU A 28 -0.23 40.84 38.70
N THR A 29 0.84 40.06 38.91
CA THR A 29 0.96 38.58 38.91
C THR A 29 2.05 38.02 37.99
N GLN A 30 3.29 38.11 38.48
CA GLN A 30 4.17 36.95 38.51
C GLN A 30 3.60 35.93 39.50
N SER A 31 3.27 34.74 39.01
CA SER A 31 3.19 33.51 39.81
C SER A 31 3.15 32.33 38.85
N LEU A 32 4.34 31.80 38.54
CA LEU A 32 4.52 30.51 37.89
C LEU A 32 3.77 29.42 38.68
N GLY A 33 2.75 28.85 38.06
CA GLY A 33 2.19 27.55 38.42
C GLY A 33 2.43 26.60 37.25
N THR A 34 3.40 25.72 37.40
CA THR A 34 3.76 24.66 36.46
C THR A 34 2.57 23.72 36.26
N ALA A 35 1.75 23.98 35.24
CA ALA A 35 0.75 23.03 34.79
C ALA A 35 1.48 21.92 34.02
N ILE A 36 1.65 20.78 34.68
CA ILE A 36 2.03 19.52 34.05
C ILE A 36 0.95 19.23 33.02
N HIS A 37 1.26 19.46 31.74
CA HIS A 37 0.45 18.94 30.65
C HIS A 37 0.48 17.41 30.74
N PRO A 38 -0.68 16.72 30.68
CA PRO A 38 -0.68 15.27 30.57
C PRO A 38 0.07 14.91 29.28
N GLU A 39 1.08 14.04 29.40
CA GLU A 39 1.78 13.46 28.26
C GLU A 39 0.74 13.00 27.23
N SER A 40 0.80 13.56 26.01
CA SER A 40 -0.05 13.09 24.93
C SER A 40 0.38 11.66 24.61
N THR A 41 -0.42 10.68 25.05
CA THR A 41 -0.28 9.26 24.71
C THR A 41 -0.65 9.05 23.24
N GLN A 42 0.11 9.64 22.31
CA GLN A 42 -0.01 9.34 20.90
C GLN A 42 0.52 7.92 20.67
N PRO A 43 -0.23 7.05 19.98
CA PRO A 43 0.30 5.75 19.59
C PRO A 43 1.53 5.96 18.71
N THR A 44 2.61 5.25 19.04
CA THR A 44 3.80 5.24 18.19
C THR A 44 3.43 4.65 16.83
N THR A 45 3.54 5.46 15.78
CA THR A 45 3.30 5.02 14.41
C THR A 45 4.34 4.01 13.96
N SER A 46 3.97 3.11 13.07
CA SER A 46 4.91 2.22 12.39
C SER A 46 5.97 2.99 11.61
N PRO A 47 7.15 2.40 11.33
CA PRO A 47 8.21 3.04 10.59
C PRO A 47 7.72 3.66 9.28
N THR A 48 8.20 4.86 8.99
CA THR A 48 7.81 5.57 7.77
C THR A 48 8.35 4.85 6.54
N LEU A 49 7.51 4.71 5.51
CA LEU A 49 7.92 4.25 4.18
C LEU A 49 8.74 5.36 3.50
N PHE A 50 9.68 4.96 2.64
CA PHE A 50 10.47 5.84 1.78
C PHE A 50 11.43 6.76 2.56
N THR A 51 11.92 6.35 3.73
CA THR A 51 12.79 7.15 4.61
C THR A 51 14.20 7.34 4.09
N GLU A 52 14.76 6.34 3.40
CA GLU A 52 16.11 6.39 2.81
C GLU A 52 16.08 6.38 1.27
N GLN A 53 14.99 5.89 0.69
CA GLN A 53 14.87 5.58 -0.74
C GLN A 53 13.50 6.01 -1.28
N LYS A 54 13.39 6.15 -2.60
CA LYS A 54 12.10 6.39 -3.27
C LYS A 54 11.24 5.14 -3.42
N ILE A 55 11.74 3.96 -3.00
CA ILE A 55 11.06 2.67 -3.11
C ILE A 55 10.96 1.95 -1.75
N ASN A 56 10.01 1.02 -1.65
CA ASN A 56 9.88 0.05 -0.57
C ASN A 56 9.41 -1.30 -1.12
N ARG A 57 9.73 -2.39 -0.41
CA ARG A 57 9.07 -3.68 -0.65
C ARG A 57 7.56 -3.57 -0.37
N MET A 58 6.78 -4.34 -1.12
CA MET A 58 5.35 -4.51 -0.92
C MET A 58 4.90 -5.92 -1.23
N ALA A 59 3.79 -6.35 -0.62
CA ALA A 59 3.13 -7.58 -1.04
C ALA A 59 2.64 -7.45 -2.49
N SER A 60 2.96 -8.42 -3.34
CA SER A 60 2.56 -8.45 -4.76
C SER A 60 1.74 -9.67 -5.17
N ALA A 61 1.28 -10.43 -4.18
CA ALA A 61 0.49 -11.62 -4.40
C ALA A 61 -0.81 -11.33 -5.15
N LEU A 62 -1.35 -12.36 -5.82
CA LEU A 62 -2.59 -12.25 -6.61
C LEU A 62 -3.77 -11.63 -5.87
N PRO A 63 -4.04 -11.92 -4.57
CA PRO A 63 -5.10 -11.22 -3.83
C PRO A 63 -4.92 -9.70 -3.78
N ILE A 64 -3.66 -9.24 -3.70
CA ILE A 64 -3.31 -7.81 -3.65
C ILE A 64 -3.45 -7.18 -5.02
N TRP A 65 -3.01 -7.86 -6.08
CA TRP A 65 -3.21 -7.39 -7.46
C TRP A 65 -4.69 -7.25 -7.79
N GLU A 66 -5.48 -8.30 -7.57
CA GLU A 66 -6.89 -8.31 -7.95
C GLU A 66 -7.72 -7.31 -7.12
N ALA A 67 -7.37 -7.08 -5.85
CA ALA A 67 -7.96 -6.00 -5.07
C ALA A 67 -7.63 -4.59 -5.62
N SER A 68 -6.43 -4.37 -6.17
CA SER A 68 -6.13 -3.14 -6.92
C SER A 68 -7.01 -3.00 -8.17
N ASN A 69 -7.31 -4.09 -8.88
CA ASN A 69 -8.24 -4.06 -10.01
C ASN A 69 -9.65 -3.68 -9.53
N ILE A 70 -10.14 -4.26 -8.42
CA ILE A 70 -11.44 -3.93 -7.84
C ILE A 70 -11.55 -2.43 -7.50
N LEU A 71 -10.57 -1.89 -6.79
CA LEU A 71 -10.56 -0.49 -6.35
C LEU A 71 -10.49 0.50 -7.53
N THR A 72 -9.87 0.11 -8.65
CA THR A 72 -9.65 1.02 -9.79
C THR A 72 -10.65 0.87 -10.93
N GLN A 73 -11.13 -0.35 -11.20
CA GLN A 73 -12.04 -0.66 -12.31
C GLN A 73 -13.51 -0.75 -11.86
N ARG A 74 -13.79 -1.03 -10.58
CA ARG A 74 -15.13 -0.96 -9.98
C ARG A 74 -16.16 -1.79 -10.76
N ASN A 75 -17.25 -1.17 -11.20
CA ASN A 75 -18.33 -1.79 -11.97
C ASN A 75 -17.93 -2.18 -13.41
N GLN A 76 -16.71 -1.83 -13.87
CA GLN A 76 -16.19 -2.26 -15.18
C GLN A 76 -15.70 -3.71 -15.17
N LEU A 77 -15.45 -4.28 -13.98
CA LEU A 77 -15.15 -5.70 -13.82
C LEU A 77 -16.39 -6.56 -14.04
N LEU A 78 -16.16 -7.82 -14.41
CA LEU A 78 -17.23 -8.80 -14.56
C LEU A 78 -17.67 -9.34 -13.20
N TRP A 79 -18.61 -8.64 -12.58
CA TRP A 79 -19.28 -9.10 -11.36
C TRP A 79 -20.41 -10.07 -11.70
N LEU A 80 -20.43 -11.22 -11.03
CA LEU A 80 -21.43 -12.27 -11.20
C LEU A 80 -22.08 -12.58 -9.86
N ASN A 81 -23.36 -12.94 -9.87
CA ASN A 81 -24.00 -13.46 -8.65
C ASN A 81 -23.49 -14.87 -8.36
N ASP A 82 -23.18 -15.14 -7.10
CA ASP A 82 -22.94 -16.50 -6.63
C ASP A 82 -24.26 -17.25 -6.35
N ARG A 83 -24.14 -18.47 -5.81
CA ARG A 83 -25.28 -19.33 -5.51
C ARG A 83 -26.21 -18.75 -4.43
N GLU A 84 -25.70 -17.85 -3.59
CA GLU A 84 -26.43 -17.18 -2.52
C GLU A 84 -26.95 -15.81 -2.96
N GLY A 85 -26.70 -15.42 -4.21
CA GLY A 85 -27.08 -14.12 -4.77
C GLY A 85 -26.13 -12.97 -4.41
N LYS A 86 -25.01 -13.25 -3.74
CA LYS A 86 -24.01 -12.24 -3.41
C LYS A 86 -23.24 -11.87 -4.67
N LEU A 87 -22.86 -10.59 -4.78
CA LEU A 87 -22.15 -10.11 -5.95
C LEU A 87 -20.65 -10.42 -5.82
N ARG A 88 -20.14 -11.23 -6.74
CA ARG A 88 -18.81 -11.84 -6.68
C ARG A 88 -17.97 -11.49 -7.90
N TYR A 89 -16.73 -11.10 -7.65
CA TYR A 89 -15.66 -11.10 -8.65
C TYR A 89 -14.74 -12.30 -8.41
N ALA A 90 -14.26 -12.94 -9.47
CA ALA A 90 -13.43 -14.14 -9.34
C ALA A 90 -12.25 -14.11 -10.31
N ARG A 91 -11.10 -14.59 -9.82
CA ARG A 91 -9.92 -14.86 -10.62
C ARG A 91 -9.59 -16.34 -10.59
N ASP A 92 -9.67 -16.99 -11.75
CA ASP A 92 -9.30 -18.40 -11.89
C ASP A 92 -7.77 -18.58 -11.91
N ILE A 93 -7.30 -19.62 -11.23
CA ILE A 93 -5.89 -20.00 -11.11
C ILE A 93 -5.80 -21.51 -11.33
N GLY A 94 -6.05 -21.95 -12.58
CA GLY A 94 -6.06 -23.37 -12.92
C GLY A 94 -7.18 -24.14 -12.20
N ASN A 95 -6.81 -25.07 -11.31
CA ASN A 95 -7.76 -25.86 -10.52
C ASN A 95 -8.24 -25.15 -9.24
N GLY A 96 -7.87 -23.90 -9.04
CA GLY A 96 -8.32 -23.07 -7.92
C GLY A 96 -8.82 -21.71 -8.40
N ALA A 97 -9.29 -20.90 -7.46
CA ALA A 97 -9.79 -19.56 -7.73
C ALA A 97 -9.64 -18.67 -6.50
N ILE A 98 -9.57 -17.37 -6.73
CA ILE A 98 -9.75 -16.35 -5.71
C ILE A 98 -11.10 -15.69 -5.95
N HIS A 99 -11.92 -15.65 -4.91
CA HIS A 99 -13.21 -14.96 -4.93
C HIS A 99 -13.13 -13.70 -4.08
N PHE A 100 -13.85 -12.68 -4.52
CA PHE A 100 -13.96 -11.40 -3.85
C PHE A 100 -15.41 -10.96 -3.77
N TRP A 101 -15.76 -10.39 -2.63
CA TRP A 101 -17.03 -9.72 -2.38
C TRP A 101 -16.77 -8.39 -1.68
N VAL A 102 -17.85 -7.63 -1.47
CA VAL A 102 -17.81 -6.35 -0.77
C VAL A 102 -18.75 -6.34 0.43
N THR A 103 -18.38 -5.54 1.42
CA THR A 103 -19.17 -5.26 2.62
C THR A 103 -19.16 -3.76 2.92
N ASP A 104 -20.19 -3.27 3.60
CA ASP A 104 -20.27 -1.92 4.15
C ASP A 104 -19.95 -1.88 5.65
N ASN A 105 -20.00 -3.01 6.34
CA ASN A 105 -19.63 -3.13 7.74
C ASN A 105 -18.10 -3.29 7.87
N LEU A 106 -17.47 -2.42 8.65
CA LEU A 106 -16.03 -2.46 8.94
C LEU A 106 -15.70 -2.97 10.35
N GLU A 107 -16.68 -3.05 11.24
CA GLU A 107 -16.51 -3.36 12.66
C GLU A 107 -16.53 -4.89 12.92
N ASP A 108 -17.34 -5.64 12.17
CA ASP A 108 -17.46 -7.09 12.37
C ASP A 108 -16.21 -7.83 11.87
N GLU A 109 -15.74 -8.84 12.62
CA GLU A 109 -14.62 -9.68 12.18
C GLU A 109 -14.99 -10.50 10.93
N ASN A 110 -16.23 -11.01 10.89
CA ASN A 110 -16.80 -11.78 9.80
C ASN A 110 -18.02 -11.04 9.22
N PRO A 111 -17.78 -9.99 8.41
CA PRO A 111 -18.86 -9.15 7.92
C PRO A 111 -19.77 -9.89 6.94
N VAL A 112 -21.06 -9.55 6.97
CA VAL A 112 -22.00 -9.99 5.93
C VAL A 112 -21.61 -9.34 4.60
N THR A 113 -21.41 -10.15 3.58
CA THR A 113 -21.18 -9.69 2.19
C THR A 113 -22.49 -9.31 1.52
N LEU A 114 -22.42 -8.29 0.66
CA LEU A 114 -23.59 -7.70 0.04
C LEU A 114 -24.02 -8.40 -1.25
N ALA A 115 -25.31 -8.29 -1.56
CA ALA A 115 -25.93 -8.80 -2.78
C ALA A 115 -26.39 -7.67 -3.70
N GLY A 116 -26.43 -7.96 -5.02
CA GLY A 116 -27.04 -7.12 -6.05
C GLY A 116 -26.75 -5.62 -5.93
N ALA A 117 -27.80 -4.82 -5.82
CA ALA A 117 -27.72 -3.36 -5.81
C ALA A 117 -26.94 -2.78 -4.61
N ALA A 118 -26.99 -3.42 -3.44
CA ALA A 118 -26.25 -2.96 -2.26
C ALA A 118 -24.73 -3.11 -2.47
N ALA A 119 -24.31 -4.24 -3.05
CA ALA A 119 -22.91 -4.45 -3.41
C ALA A 119 -22.44 -3.44 -4.48
N LEU A 120 -23.26 -3.21 -5.52
CA LEU A 120 -22.95 -2.21 -6.55
C LEU A 120 -22.84 -0.80 -5.96
N ALA A 121 -23.70 -0.42 -5.01
CA ALA A 121 -23.60 0.88 -4.35
C ALA A 121 -22.27 1.05 -3.60
N VAL A 122 -21.77 0.01 -2.92
CA VAL A 122 -20.44 0.04 -2.30
C VAL A 122 -19.34 0.14 -3.35
N ILE A 123 -19.40 -0.66 -4.42
CA ILE A 123 -18.41 -0.66 -5.51
C ILE A 123 -18.35 0.71 -6.20
N ASP A 124 -19.49 1.36 -6.40
CA ASP A 124 -19.57 2.70 -7.01
C ASP A 124 -18.93 3.77 -6.11
N THR A 125 -18.86 3.55 -4.80
CA THR A 125 -18.15 4.44 -3.87
C THR A 125 -16.63 4.30 -3.91
N PHE A 126 -16.09 3.25 -4.54
CA PHE A 126 -14.64 3.09 -4.59
C PHE A 126 -13.98 4.21 -5.38
N ASP A 127 -12.85 4.67 -4.85
CA ASP A 127 -12.02 5.72 -5.40
C ASP A 127 -10.69 5.10 -5.87
N ILE A 128 -10.23 5.47 -7.07
CA ILE A 128 -8.94 4.97 -7.62
C ILE A 128 -7.79 5.21 -6.64
N ARG A 129 -7.83 6.30 -5.86
CA ARG A 129 -6.82 6.64 -4.85
C ARG A 129 -6.82 5.68 -3.66
N ALA A 130 -7.92 4.98 -3.38
CA ALA A 130 -7.93 3.92 -2.39
C ALA A 130 -7.04 2.74 -2.82
N ALA A 131 -6.80 2.56 -4.11
CA ALA A 131 -5.82 1.59 -4.58
C ALA A 131 -4.39 1.98 -4.16
N CYS A 132 -4.06 3.27 -4.09
CA CYS A 132 -2.80 3.74 -3.50
C CYS A 132 -2.72 3.42 -2.00
N MET A 133 -3.82 3.58 -1.26
CA MET A 133 -3.87 3.18 0.17
C MET A 133 -3.68 1.68 0.35
N HIS A 134 -4.30 0.87 -0.50
CA HIS A 134 -4.11 -0.57 -0.52
C HIS A 134 -2.64 -0.97 -0.77
N LEU A 135 -1.93 -0.29 -1.68
CA LEU A 135 -0.49 -0.51 -1.87
C LEU A 135 0.36 -0.07 -0.67
N ILE A 136 -0.01 1.03 0.00
CA ILE A 136 0.64 1.47 1.24
C ILE A 136 0.46 0.41 2.35
N PHE A 137 -0.74 -0.17 2.48
CA PHE A 137 -0.98 -1.27 3.42
C PHE A 137 -0.15 -2.51 3.05
N ALA A 138 -0.10 -2.86 1.76
CA ALA A 138 0.73 -3.94 1.24
C ALA A 138 2.22 -3.72 1.55
N ALA A 139 2.72 -2.48 1.52
CA ALA A 139 4.09 -2.15 1.90
C ALA A 139 4.33 -2.29 3.41
N HIS A 140 3.47 -1.71 4.25
CA HIS A 140 3.58 -1.85 5.71
C HIS A 140 3.48 -3.31 6.19
N ALA A 141 2.64 -4.13 5.55
CA ALA A 141 2.53 -5.55 5.88
C ALA A 141 3.86 -6.31 5.72
N THR A 142 4.73 -5.89 4.78
CA THR A 142 6.05 -6.53 4.59
C THR A 142 7.08 -6.14 5.65
N GLN A 143 6.79 -5.15 6.49
CA GLN A 143 7.65 -4.75 7.60
C GLN A 143 7.34 -5.52 8.90
N LEU A 144 6.28 -6.33 8.88
CA LEU A 144 5.86 -7.15 10.01
C LEU A 144 6.49 -8.54 9.91
N GLU A 145 6.89 -9.11 11.05
CA GLU A 145 7.47 -10.45 11.12
C GLU A 145 6.41 -11.53 10.91
N ARG A 146 5.22 -11.33 11.49
CA ARG A 146 4.05 -12.22 11.39
C ARG A 146 2.83 -11.38 11.01
N PRO A 147 2.68 -10.97 9.74
CA PRO A 147 1.66 -10.00 9.33
C PRO A 147 0.21 -10.48 9.56
N TRP A 148 -0.03 -11.78 9.69
CA TRP A 148 -1.36 -12.35 9.99
C TRP A 148 -1.75 -12.28 11.47
N GLU A 149 -0.80 -11.99 12.36
CA GLU A 149 -1.02 -11.85 13.80
C GLU A 149 -0.84 -10.41 14.27
N GLN A 150 0.03 -9.66 13.60
CA GLN A 150 0.42 -8.29 13.97
C GLN A 150 -0.41 -7.22 13.26
N GLU A 151 -0.37 -6.02 13.81
CA GLU A 151 -0.97 -4.81 13.27
C GLU A 151 0.11 -3.76 12.98
N PHE A 152 -0.22 -2.79 12.14
CA PHE A 152 0.58 -1.60 11.93
C PHE A 152 -0.27 -0.34 12.14
N ILE A 153 0.39 0.75 12.53
CA ILE A 153 -0.24 2.02 12.86
C ILE A 153 0.24 3.07 11.87
N ILE A 154 -0.67 3.68 11.13
CA ILE A 154 -0.37 4.70 10.13
C ILE A 154 -1.11 6.00 10.43
N SER A 155 -0.39 7.11 10.45
CA SER A 155 -0.96 8.44 10.66
C SER A 155 -1.32 9.14 9.35
N ASP A 156 -2.25 10.10 9.42
CA ASP A 156 -2.56 10.99 8.30
C ASP A 156 -1.31 11.71 7.76
N ARG A 157 -0.35 12.07 8.63
CA ARG A 157 0.89 12.77 8.22
C ARG A 157 1.78 11.89 7.35
N GLN A 158 1.83 10.59 7.64
CA GLN A 158 2.51 9.61 6.80
C GLN A 158 1.78 9.46 5.47
N ILE A 159 0.45 9.31 5.49
CA ILE A 159 -0.38 9.20 4.28
C ILE A 159 -0.23 10.42 3.38
N GLU A 160 -0.29 11.64 3.95
CA GLU A 160 -0.08 12.88 3.20
C GLU A 160 1.31 12.95 2.55
N SER A 161 2.32 12.42 3.24
CA SER A 161 3.68 12.35 2.72
C SER A 161 3.79 11.38 1.54
N TYR A 162 3.17 10.19 1.65
CA TYR A 162 3.23 9.15 0.62
C TYR A 162 2.44 9.52 -0.63
N LEU A 163 1.25 10.09 -0.46
CA LEU A 163 0.34 10.45 -1.55
C LEU A 163 0.60 11.86 -2.13
N GLY A 164 1.59 12.59 -1.60
CA GLY A 164 1.91 13.95 -2.04
C GLY A 164 0.86 15.00 -1.67
N LEU A 165 -0.06 14.72 -0.74
CA LEU A 165 -1.12 15.64 -0.34
C LEU A 165 -0.61 16.89 0.39
N LYS A 166 0.62 16.86 0.92
CA LYS A 166 1.28 18.04 1.49
C LYS A 166 1.42 19.18 0.47
N LYS A 167 1.65 18.84 -0.81
CA LYS A 167 1.85 19.79 -1.91
C LYS A 167 0.53 20.42 -2.39
N ARG A 168 -0.62 19.86 -2.01
CA ARG A 168 -1.95 20.37 -2.40
C ARG A 168 -2.35 21.54 -1.53
N THR A 169 -2.39 22.74 -2.11
CA THR A 169 -2.84 23.98 -1.46
C THR A 169 -4.31 24.26 -1.70
N ASP A 170 -4.95 23.53 -2.61
CA ASP A 170 -6.36 23.68 -2.99
C ASP A 170 -7.34 23.04 -1.99
N LYS A 171 -6.83 22.32 -0.99
CA LYS A 171 -7.62 21.66 0.06
C LYS A 171 -7.22 22.14 1.44
N SER A 172 -8.22 22.45 2.26
CA SER A 172 -8.07 22.67 3.70
C SER A 172 -7.61 21.39 4.43
N ARG A 173 -7.12 21.54 5.66
CA ARG A 173 -6.73 20.40 6.52
C ARG A 173 -7.92 19.46 6.73
N HIS A 174 -9.10 19.99 7.01
CA HIS A 174 -10.32 19.19 7.19
C HIS A 174 -10.65 18.36 5.95
N GLU A 175 -10.60 18.95 4.76
CA GLU A 175 -10.86 18.22 3.50
C GLU A 175 -9.79 17.15 3.21
N LYS A 176 -8.53 17.38 3.60
CA LYS A 176 -7.47 16.36 3.50
C LYS A 176 -7.73 15.19 4.45
N LEU A 177 -8.10 15.47 5.70
CA LEU A 177 -8.40 14.43 6.68
C LEU A 177 -9.63 13.61 6.29
N ALA A 178 -10.71 14.27 5.84
CA ALA A 178 -11.90 13.60 5.33
C ALA A 178 -11.58 12.70 4.13
N LEU A 179 -10.79 13.20 3.18
CA LEU A 179 -10.32 12.41 2.05
C LEU A 179 -9.51 11.19 2.52
N ILE A 180 -8.55 11.39 3.42
CA ILE A 180 -7.68 10.31 3.94
C ILE A 180 -8.52 9.23 4.61
N GLU A 181 -9.47 9.62 5.46
CA GLU A 181 -10.36 8.68 6.12
C GLU A 181 -11.20 7.87 5.12
N GLU A 182 -11.75 8.55 4.10
CA GLU A 182 -12.51 7.89 3.04
C GLU A 182 -11.66 6.84 2.32
N ILE A 183 -10.50 7.22 1.77
CA ILE A 183 -9.68 6.31 0.95
C ILE A 183 -8.98 5.22 1.78
N ALA A 184 -8.68 5.46 3.06
CA ALA A 184 -8.04 4.47 3.94
C ALA A 184 -8.97 3.32 4.34
N THR A 185 -10.28 3.57 4.38
CA THR A 185 -11.27 2.56 4.79
C THR A 185 -11.70 1.63 3.67
N GLN A 186 -11.67 2.10 2.42
CA GLN A 186 -12.18 1.35 1.27
C GLN A 186 -11.51 -0.01 1.02
N PRO A 187 -10.18 -0.19 1.15
CA PRO A 187 -9.56 -1.52 1.02
C PRO A 187 -10.09 -2.54 2.04
N CYS A 188 -10.57 -2.08 3.20
CA CYS A 188 -11.11 -2.93 4.27
C CYS A 188 -12.57 -3.39 4.00
N LYS A 189 -13.21 -2.85 2.96
CA LYS A 189 -14.53 -3.27 2.48
C LYS A 189 -14.49 -4.51 1.59
N ILE A 190 -13.30 -5.00 1.23
CA ILE A 190 -13.11 -6.16 0.35
C ILE A 190 -12.90 -7.41 1.22
N THR A 191 -13.74 -8.42 1.01
CA THR A 191 -13.54 -9.77 1.56
C THR A 191 -13.04 -10.70 0.46
N THR A 192 -12.33 -11.75 0.84
CA THR A 192 -11.77 -12.72 -0.09
C THR A 192 -11.83 -14.14 0.46
N PHE A 193 -12.06 -15.08 -0.45
CA PHE A 193 -11.84 -16.51 -0.25
C PHE A 193 -10.79 -16.96 -1.27
N ILE A 194 -9.82 -17.77 -0.84
CA ILE A 194 -8.72 -18.19 -1.70
C ILE A 194 -8.66 -19.71 -1.70
N SER A 195 -8.83 -20.33 -2.86
CA SER A 195 -8.48 -21.71 -3.12
C SER A 195 -7.27 -21.73 -4.03
N TYR A 196 -6.09 -21.91 -3.47
CA TYR A 196 -4.83 -21.86 -4.21
C TYR A 196 -4.34 -23.27 -4.51
N PRO A 197 -4.16 -23.66 -5.79
CA PRO A 197 -3.68 -25.00 -6.12
C PRO A 197 -2.21 -25.16 -5.72
N THR A 198 -1.76 -26.41 -5.67
CA THR A 198 -0.32 -26.74 -5.57
C THR A 198 0.42 -26.11 -6.76
N GLN A 199 1.44 -25.30 -6.48
CA GLN A 199 2.34 -24.77 -7.51
C GLN A 199 3.78 -25.16 -7.19
N GLY A 200 4.40 -25.87 -8.11
CA GLY A 200 5.78 -26.37 -7.94
C GLY A 200 5.92 -27.22 -6.68
N LYS A 201 6.71 -26.73 -5.73
CA LYS A 201 7.03 -27.43 -4.47
C LYS A 201 6.15 -27.05 -3.29
N VAL A 202 5.32 -26.01 -3.42
CA VAL A 202 4.44 -25.52 -2.35
C VAL A 202 3.08 -26.19 -2.49
N LYS A 203 2.61 -26.81 -1.40
CA LYS A 203 1.29 -27.46 -1.37
C LYS A 203 0.18 -26.44 -1.56
N GLY A 204 -0.90 -26.85 -2.23
CA GLY A 204 -2.11 -26.06 -2.30
C GLY A 204 -2.71 -25.82 -0.91
N PHE A 205 -3.41 -24.70 -0.77
CA PHE A 205 -4.04 -24.30 0.48
C PHE A 205 -5.36 -23.56 0.21
N THR A 206 -6.16 -23.47 1.26
CA THR A 206 -7.39 -22.69 1.28
C THR A 206 -7.31 -21.64 2.38
N VAL A 207 -7.78 -20.43 2.06
CA VAL A 207 -8.06 -19.37 3.02
C VAL A 207 -9.56 -19.20 3.03
N GLU A 208 -10.17 -19.45 4.19
CA GLU A 208 -11.60 -19.21 4.41
C GLU A 208 -11.96 -17.76 4.14
N GLU A 209 -13.23 -17.53 3.85
CA GLU A 209 -13.73 -16.19 3.58
C GLU A 209 -13.43 -15.26 4.76
N GLY A 210 -12.78 -14.14 4.48
CA GLY A 210 -12.45 -13.13 5.48
C GLY A 210 -12.03 -11.82 4.83
N ARG A 211 -11.72 -10.81 5.64
CA ARG A 211 -11.28 -9.51 5.13
C ARG A 211 -9.90 -9.60 4.50
N LEU A 212 -9.68 -8.81 3.45
CA LEU A 212 -8.33 -8.60 2.94
C LEU A 212 -7.50 -7.73 3.91
N TRP A 213 -8.14 -6.69 4.46
CA TRP A 213 -7.59 -5.78 5.45
C TRP A 213 -8.61 -5.54 6.56
N HIS A 214 -8.14 -5.56 7.80
CA HIS A 214 -8.93 -5.17 8.96
C HIS A 214 -8.53 -3.77 9.38
N ILE A 215 -9.50 -2.88 9.56
CA ILE A 215 -9.32 -1.62 10.28
C ILE A 215 -9.76 -1.86 11.72
N LEU A 216 -8.79 -1.99 12.64
CA LEU A 216 -9.06 -2.34 14.04
C LEU A 216 -9.45 -1.11 14.87
N GLY A 217 -9.12 0.09 14.38
CA GLY A 217 -9.54 1.32 15.03
C GLY A 217 -9.08 2.57 14.29
N LYS A 218 -9.80 3.66 14.57
CA LYS A 218 -9.45 5.02 14.18
C LYS A 218 -9.29 5.86 15.43
N ARG A 219 -8.20 6.61 15.52
CA ARG A 219 -7.98 7.58 16.59
C ARG A 219 -8.00 8.98 16.01
N TYR A 220 -8.91 9.80 16.50
CA TYR A 220 -9.07 11.18 16.09
C TYR A 220 -8.32 12.09 17.06
N GLU A 221 -7.53 13.01 16.52
CA GLU A 221 -6.81 14.01 17.29
C GLU A 221 -7.54 15.35 17.13
N TYR A 222 -7.92 15.96 18.25
CA TYR A 222 -8.61 17.24 18.28
C TYR A 222 -7.76 18.31 18.95
N GLN A 223 -7.85 19.53 18.44
CA GLN A 223 -7.33 20.73 19.08
C GLN A 223 -8.50 21.58 19.55
N GLU A 224 -8.47 22.01 20.80
CA GLU A 224 -9.46 22.92 21.34
C GLU A 224 -9.02 24.37 21.10
N ASN A 225 -9.89 25.18 20.50
CA ASN A 225 -9.64 26.60 20.31
C ASN A 225 -9.90 27.40 21.61
N LEU A 226 -9.60 28.70 21.61
CA LEU A 226 -9.82 29.57 22.78
C LEU A 226 -11.30 29.73 23.19
N LEU A 227 -12.24 29.31 22.33
CA LEU A 227 -13.68 29.35 22.58
C LEU A 227 -14.23 27.99 23.09
N GLY A 228 -13.38 26.97 23.20
CA GLY A 228 -13.77 25.62 23.62
C GLY A 228 -14.24 24.71 22.49
N ASP A 229 -14.19 25.15 21.22
CA ASP A 229 -14.56 24.31 20.09
C ASP A 229 -13.43 23.34 19.75
N LYS A 230 -13.78 22.08 19.50
CA LYS A 230 -12.85 21.02 19.11
C LYS A 230 -12.74 20.94 17.59
N GLU A 231 -11.59 21.27 17.05
CA GLU A 231 -11.25 21.10 15.64
C GLU A 231 -10.48 19.79 15.43
N LEU A 232 -10.90 18.98 14.46
CA LEU A 232 -10.18 17.76 14.10
C LEU A 232 -8.86 18.11 13.39
N ILE A 233 -7.74 17.78 14.02
CA ILE A 233 -6.40 18.11 13.52
C ILE A 233 -5.61 16.90 13.01
N GLY A 234 -6.03 15.66 13.29
CA GLY A 234 -5.32 14.46 12.86
C GLY A 234 -6.15 13.18 12.96
N ILE A 235 -5.76 12.15 12.21
CA ILE A 235 -6.37 10.82 12.25
C ILE A 235 -5.26 9.77 12.16
N THR A 236 -5.34 8.75 13.02
CA THR A 236 -4.46 7.58 12.98
C THR A 236 -5.29 6.31 12.80
N PHE A 237 -4.81 5.41 11.96
CA PHE A 237 -5.46 4.13 11.64
C PHE A 237 -4.63 2.97 12.20
N ILE A 238 -5.31 2.02 12.83
CA ILE A 238 -4.74 0.73 13.25
C ILE A 238 -5.25 -0.31 12.25
N VAL A 239 -4.32 -0.93 11.52
CA VAL A 239 -4.65 -1.82 10.41
C VAL A 239 -3.96 -3.16 10.60
N LYS A 240 -4.68 -4.23 10.31
CA LYS A 240 -4.17 -5.60 10.35
C LYS A 240 -4.39 -6.30 9.00
N PRO A 241 -3.35 -6.92 8.41
CA PRO A 241 -3.50 -7.81 7.26
C PRO A 241 -4.42 -8.99 7.58
N GLY A 242 -5.25 -9.39 6.62
CA GLY A 242 -6.07 -10.60 6.71
C GLY A 242 -5.25 -11.91 6.65
N LEU A 243 -5.96 -13.04 6.78
CA LEU A 243 -5.34 -14.38 6.82
C LEU A 243 -4.54 -14.74 5.57
N TRP A 244 -4.80 -14.10 4.42
CA TRP A 244 -4.01 -14.27 3.20
C TRP A 244 -2.51 -14.05 3.46
N ALA A 245 -2.15 -13.12 4.36
CA ALA A 245 -0.76 -12.77 4.61
C ALA A 245 0.05 -13.95 5.17
N ARG A 246 -0.59 -14.88 5.89
CA ARG A 246 0.04 -16.12 6.38
C ARG A 246 0.60 -16.99 5.26
N TYR A 247 -0.01 -16.91 4.08
CA TYR A 247 0.33 -17.77 2.96
C TYR A 247 1.17 -17.08 1.89
N PHE A 248 1.18 -15.74 1.87
CA PHE A 248 1.88 -14.96 0.84
C PHE A 248 3.01 -14.06 1.36
N LEU A 249 3.12 -13.88 2.68
CA LEU A 249 4.15 -13.07 3.34
C LEU A 249 4.90 -13.83 4.47
N ASN A 250 4.80 -15.16 4.50
CA ASN A 250 5.46 -15.98 5.52
C ASN A 250 6.82 -16.48 5.02
N GLU A 251 7.88 -15.72 5.33
CA GLU A 251 9.25 -16.06 4.94
C GLU A 251 9.76 -17.36 5.58
N GLU A 252 9.35 -17.66 6.82
CA GLU A 252 9.68 -18.94 7.47
C GLU A 252 9.01 -20.11 6.74
N GLY A 253 7.73 -19.95 6.41
CA GLY A 253 6.94 -20.93 5.67
C GLY A 253 7.43 -21.19 4.25
N LEU A 254 8.17 -20.26 3.65
CA LEU A 254 8.83 -20.48 2.36
C LEU A 254 9.91 -21.57 2.47
N LYS A 255 10.70 -21.57 3.55
CA LYS A 255 11.76 -22.57 3.81
C LYS A 255 11.15 -23.97 3.96
N ASP A 256 9.99 -24.02 4.61
CA ASP A 256 9.24 -25.27 4.86
C ASP A 256 8.28 -25.65 3.71
N LYS A 257 8.23 -24.85 2.63
CA LYS A 257 7.39 -25.06 1.43
C LYS A 257 5.88 -25.11 1.75
N ILE A 258 5.46 -24.35 2.75
CA ILE A 258 4.06 -24.21 3.18
C ILE A 258 3.46 -22.84 2.84
N ALA A 259 4.27 -21.89 2.38
CA ALA A 259 3.85 -20.55 2.00
C ALA A 259 4.66 -20.01 0.81
N TYR A 260 4.10 -19.00 0.14
CA TYR A 260 4.78 -18.18 -0.85
C TYR A 260 5.31 -16.90 -0.19
N SER A 261 6.36 -16.33 -0.78
CA SER A 261 6.78 -14.94 -0.53
C SER A 261 6.75 -14.22 -1.88
N GLN A 262 5.60 -13.63 -2.21
CA GLN A 262 5.39 -12.88 -3.44
C GLN A 262 5.52 -11.40 -3.10
N LEU A 263 6.74 -10.91 -3.24
CA LEU A 263 7.11 -9.53 -2.97
C LEU A 263 7.38 -8.78 -4.27
N GLY A 264 7.04 -7.50 -4.24
CA GLY A 264 7.32 -6.52 -5.28
C GLY A 264 7.93 -5.26 -4.68
N TYR A 265 8.11 -4.24 -5.51
CA TYR A 265 8.57 -2.93 -5.09
C TYR A 265 7.53 -1.88 -5.42
N LEU A 266 7.30 -0.99 -4.45
CA LEU A 266 6.44 0.17 -4.56
C LEU A 266 7.32 1.42 -4.63
N SER A 267 7.15 2.23 -5.67
CA SER A 267 7.78 3.55 -5.74
C SER A 267 6.84 4.63 -5.24
N LYS A 268 7.36 5.57 -4.44
CA LYS A 268 6.62 6.77 -4.04
C LYS A 268 6.17 7.59 -5.25
N ASN A 269 6.97 7.63 -6.31
CA ASN A 269 6.64 8.34 -7.54
C ASN A 269 5.39 7.77 -8.21
N LEU A 270 5.18 6.46 -8.13
CA LEU A 270 3.96 5.82 -8.65
C LEU A 270 2.73 6.37 -7.94
N LEU A 271 2.75 6.41 -6.61
CA LEU A 271 1.65 6.92 -5.78
C LEU A 271 1.36 8.38 -6.11
N GLU A 272 2.39 9.23 -6.14
CA GLU A 272 2.23 10.66 -6.50
C GLU A 272 1.70 10.83 -7.93
N SER A 273 2.16 10.01 -8.87
CA SER A 273 1.73 10.06 -10.28
C SER A 273 0.25 9.71 -10.43
N VAL A 274 -0.20 8.60 -9.83
CA VAL A 274 -1.62 8.22 -9.82
C VAL A 274 -2.47 9.33 -9.18
N MET A 275 -2.04 9.86 -8.05
CA MET A 275 -2.72 10.97 -7.35
C MET A 275 -2.83 12.24 -8.21
N SER A 276 -1.92 12.46 -9.16
CA SER A 276 -1.94 13.62 -10.05
C SER A 276 -2.84 13.47 -11.28
N ILE A 277 -3.09 12.25 -11.76
CA ILE A 277 -3.77 12.03 -13.04
C ILE A 277 -5.14 11.37 -12.93
N TRP A 278 -5.50 10.77 -11.79
CA TRP A 278 -6.70 9.93 -11.65
C TRP A 278 -8.01 10.61 -12.08
N GLN A 279 -8.15 11.95 -11.98
CA GLN A 279 -9.39 12.64 -12.37
C GLN A 279 -9.56 12.82 -13.88
N HIS A 280 -8.44 13.02 -14.59
CA HIS A 280 -8.45 13.42 -16.00
C HIS A 280 -7.98 12.30 -16.93
N HIS A 281 -7.20 11.36 -16.40
CA HIS A 281 -6.65 10.21 -17.11
C HIS A 281 -6.85 8.94 -16.27
N GLU A 282 -8.11 8.61 -15.97
CA GLU A 282 -8.46 7.38 -15.24
C GLU A 282 -7.88 6.12 -15.90
N GLY A 283 -7.86 6.08 -17.24
CA GLY A 283 -7.30 4.96 -18.00
C GLY A 283 -5.80 4.79 -17.74
N ALA A 284 -5.03 5.88 -17.81
CA ALA A 284 -3.61 5.87 -17.46
C ALA A 284 -3.40 5.43 -16.00
N ALA A 285 -4.18 5.96 -15.04
CA ALA A 285 -4.07 5.56 -13.64
C ALA A 285 -4.33 4.05 -13.42
N ARG A 286 -5.35 3.49 -14.06
CA ARG A 286 -5.65 2.04 -14.04
C ARG A 286 -4.50 1.22 -14.64
N LEU A 287 -3.96 1.67 -15.77
CA LEU A 287 -2.82 1.02 -16.41
C LEU A 287 -1.58 1.05 -15.52
N MET A 288 -1.27 2.17 -14.87
CA MET A 288 -0.14 2.25 -13.92
C MET A 288 -0.27 1.22 -12.80
N MET A 289 -1.48 1.08 -12.24
CA MET A 289 -1.76 0.12 -11.17
C MET A 289 -1.68 -1.32 -11.66
N TRP A 290 -2.22 -1.64 -12.83
CA TRP A 290 -2.15 -2.99 -13.40
C TRP A 290 -0.72 -3.37 -13.82
N LEU A 291 -0.02 -2.45 -14.48
CA LEU A 291 1.35 -2.65 -14.94
C LEU A 291 2.32 -2.84 -13.78
N LEU A 292 2.11 -2.17 -12.64
CA LEU A 292 2.91 -2.39 -11.41
C LEU A 292 3.03 -3.87 -11.06
N PHE A 293 1.93 -4.63 -11.15
CA PHE A 293 1.96 -6.06 -10.86
C PHE A 293 2.42 -6.86 -12.08
N LYS A 294 1.96 -6.55 -13.28
CA LYS A 294 2.34 -7.29 -14.50
C LYS A 294 3.86 -7.31 -14.71
N THR A 295 4.53 -6.17 -14.51
CA THR A 295 5.98 -6.05 -14.72
C THR A 295 6.80 -6.87 -13.72
N GLN A 296 6.23 -7.21 -12.56
CA GLN A 296 6.92 -8.04 -11.57
C GLN A 296 6.93 -9.52 -11.93
N PHE A 297 5.94 -9.99 -12.68
CA PHE A 297 5.87 -11.37 -13.14
C PHE A 297 6.57 -11.58 -14.48
N ASP A 298 6.49 -10.59 -15.36
CA ASP A 298 6.95 -10.71 -16.74
C ASP A 298 7.10 -9.31 -17.36
N CYS A 299 8.32 -8.78 -17.25
CA CYS A 299 8.72 -7.40 -17.54
C CYS A 299 9.00 -7.12 -19.02
N ASP A 300 9.19 -8.16 -19.83
CA ASP A 300 9.58 -8.04 -21.23
C ASP A 300 8.51 -8.54 -22.22
N SER A 301 7.35 -9.01 -21.74
CA SER A 301 6.27 -9.44 -22.62
C SER A 301 5.56 -8.29 -23.34
N LEU A 302 5.31 -8.51 -24.62
CA LEU A 302 4.29 -7.79 -25.38
C LEU A 302 2.89 -8.07 -24.81
N VAL A 303 2.09 -7.01 -24.69
CA VAL A 303 0.69 -7.09 -24.27
C VAL A 303 -0.19 -6.62 -25.41
N ALA A 304 -1.29 -7.32 -25.66
CA ALA A 304 -2.27 -6.90 -26.65
C ALA A 304 -2.91 -5.56 -26.23
N VAL A 305 -3.00 -4.63 -27.18
CA VAL A 305 -3.61 -3.31 -26.96
C VAL A 305 -5.07 -3.46 -26.51
N LYS A 306 -5.80 -4.43 -27.07
CA LYS A 306 -7.16 -4.77 -26.63
C LYS A 306 -7.23 -5.01 -25.12
N THR A 307 -6.34 -5.81 -24.57
CA THR A 307 -6.30 -6.13 -23.13
C THR A 307 -6.07 -4.87 -22.29
N LEU A 308 -5.12 -4.01 -22.70
CA LEU A 308 -4.86 -2.76 -22.00
C LEU A 308 -6.05 -1.80 -22.08
N MET A 309 -6.73 -1.71 -23.22
CA MET A 309 -7.95 -0.90 -23.36
C MET A 309 -9.12 -1.44 -22.52
N GLU A 310 -9.24 -2.77 -22.37
CA GLU A 310 -10.22 -3.39 -21.48
C GLU A 310 -9.95 -3.04 -20.01
N ILE A 311 -8.68 -3.06 -19.58
CA ILE A 311 -8.27 -2.65 -18.22
C ILE A 311 -8.51 -1.15 -18.00
N ALA A 312 -8.16 -0.32 -18.98
CA ALA A 312 -8.24 1.13 -18.86
C ALA A 312 -9.69 1.64 -18.88
N TYR A 313 -10.56 1.02 -19.68
CA TYR A 313 -11.86 1.60 -20.04
C TYR A 313 -13.07 0.66 -19.90
N GLY A 314 -12.85 -0.62 -19.61
CA GLY A 314 -13.87 -1.66 -19.52
C GLY A 314 -14.28 -2.26 -20.87
N SER A 315 -14.55 -3.57 -20.88
CA SER A 315 -14.91 -4.31 -22.10
C SER A 315 -16.20 -3.80 -22.75
N GLN A 316 -17.18 -3.35 -21.96
CA GLN A 316 -18.45 -2.83 -22.49
C GLN A 316 -18.26 -1.60 -23.38
N LYS A 317 -17.41 -0.65 -22.94
CA LYS A 317 -17.09 0.57 -23.70
C LYS A 317 -16.34 0.24 -24.99
N LEU A 318 -15.47 -0.77 -24.93
CA LEU A 318 -14.75 -1.26 -26.10
C LEU A 318 -15.71 -1.87 -27.14
N ILE A 319 -16.62 -2.76 -26.72
CA ILE A 319 -17.64 -3.39 -27.58
C ILE A 319 -18.55 -2.33 -28.21
N ALA A 320 -19.03 -1.36 -27.41
CA ALA A 320 -19.87 -0.27 -27.92
C ALA A 320 -19.15 0.56 -29.00
N SER A 321 -17.83 0.73 -28.87
CA SER A 321 -16.99 1.50 -29.80
C SER A 321 -16.69 0.76 -31.11
N GLN A 322 -16.83 -0.56 -31.14
CA GLN A 322 -16.72 -1.33 -32.40
C GLN A 322 -17.87 -0.99 -33.35
N ASN A 323 -19.08 -0.75 -32.83
CA ASN A 323 -20.27 -0.52 -33.67
C ASN A 323 -20.62 0.97 -33.83
N ASN A 324 -20.00 1.87 -33.07
CA ASN A 324 -20.32 3.30 -33.08
C ASN A 324 -19.08 4.15 -33.37
N GLN A 325 -19.11 4.89 -34.49
CA GLN A 325 -17.97 5.70 -34.95
C GLN A 325 -17.59 6.84 -33.99
N ASP A 326 -18.55 7.48 -33.34
CA ASP A 326 -18.27 8.60 -32.44
C ASP A 326 -17.69 8.11 -31.11
N LEU A 327 -18.22 7.01 -30.58
CA LEU A 327 -17.63 6.34 -29.40
C LEU A 327 -16.21 5.86 -29.71
N ARG A 328 -15.99 5.29 -30.90
CA ARG A 328 -14.65 4.89 -31.37
C ARG A 328 -13.66 6.05 -31.40
N LYS A 329 -14.03 7.18 -31.99
CA LYS A 329 -13.17 8.37 -32.05
C LYS A 329 -12.80 8.86 -30.65
N LYS A 330 -13.77 8.94 -29.74
CA LYS A 330 -13.55 9.35 -28.34
C LYS A 330 -12.63 8.39 -27.60
N LEU A 331 -12.88 7.08 -27.71
CA LEU A 331 -12.08 6.05 -27.04
C LEU A 331 -10.63 6.06 -27.51
N VAL A 332 -10.41 6.17 -28.82
CA VAL A 332 -9.06 6.21 -29.41
C VAL A 332 -8.33 7.50 -29.05
N SER A 333 -9.03 8.64 -29.00
CA SER A 333 -8.43 9.89 -28.52
C SER A 333 -8.01 9.79 -27.06
N GLN A 334 -8.82 9.12 -26.22
CA GLN A 334 -8.47 8.89 -24.82
C GLN A 334 -7.26 7.96 -24.69
N TRP A 335 -7.22 6.86 -25.46
CA TRP A 335 -6.08 5.94 -25.51
C TRP A 335 -4.78 6.64 -25.90
N ASP A 336 -4.81 7.42 -26.97
CA ASP A 336 -3.65 8.21 -27.41
C ASP A 336 -3.16 9.14 -26.31
N SER A 337 -4.10 9.86 -25.68
CA SER A 337 -3.78 10.79 -24.59
C SER A 337 -3.21 10.07 -23.37
N ASP A 338 -3.78 8.93 -22.97
CA ASP A 338 -3.35 8.20 -21.79
C ASP A 338 -1.97 7.55 -21.99
N LEU A 339 -1.63 7.10 -23.20
CA LEU A 339 -0.26 6.63 -23.52
C LEU A 339 0.77 7.75 -23.43
N LEU A 340 0.45 8.96 -23.89
CA LEU A 340 1.34 10.12 -23.74
C LEU A 340 1.56 10.46 -22.26
N ILE A 341 0.50 10.46 -21.45
CA ILE A 341 0.61 10.68 -20.01
C ILE A 341 1.46 9.60 -19.34
N LEU A 342 1.32 8.33 -19.70
CA LEU A 342 2.19 7.27 -19.19
C LEU A 342 3.67 7.56 -19.50
N GLN A 343 4.00 7.96 -20.72
CA GLN A 343 5.35 8.34 -21.11
C GLN A 343 5.86 9.55 -20.29
N GLU A 344 5.04 10.59 -20.13
CA GLU A 344 5.37 11.77 -19.31
C GLU A 344 5.62 11.41 -17.83
N LYS A 345 4.96 10.37 -17.32
CA LYS A 345 5.18 9.82 -15.97
C LYS A 345 6.36 8.84 -15.88
N GLY A 346 7.12 8.68 -16.96
CA GLY A 346 8.36 7.90 -16.98
C GLY A 346 8.19 6.41 -17.32
N TRP A 347 7.04 6.02 -17.89
CA TRP A 347 6.88 4.66 -18.43
C TRP A 347 7.49 4.57 -19.82
N ALA A 348 8.35 3.57 -20.02
CA ALA A 348 8.90 3.25 -21.33
C ALA A 348 7.84 2.52 -22.16
N ILE A 349 7.60 3.02 -23.39
CA ILE A 349 6.61 2.47 -24.32
C ILE A 349 7.32 2.06 -25.60
N GLU A 350 7.24 0.78 -25.92
CA GLU A 350 7.80 0.18 -27.13
C GLU A 350 6.66 -0.42 -27.95
N PHE A 351 6.49 0.07 -29.17
CA PHE A 351 5.47 -0.43 -30.10
C PHE A 351 6.03 -1.59 -30.91
N ASP A 352 5.28 -2.67 -31.01
CA ASP A 352 5.63 -3.77 -31.89
C ASP A 352 5.53 -3.29 -33.36
N SER A 353 6.63 -3.34 -34.11
CA SER A 353 6.68 -2.76 -35.45
C SER A 353 5.86 -3.55 -36.48
N GLU A 354 5.61 -4.83 -36.22
CA GLU A 354 4.83 -5.71 -37.09
C GLU A 354 3.32 -5.45 -36.94
N THR A 355 2.83 -5.38 -35.71
CA THR A 355 1.39 -5.27 -35.42
C THR A 355 0.93 -3.86 -35.04
N TYR A 356 1.84 -2.98 -34.61
CA TYR A 356 1.57 -1.59 -34.22
C TYR A 356 2.44 -0.57 -35.00
N PRO A 357 2.31 -0.49 -36.34
CA PRO A 357 3.16 0.35 -37.17
C PRO A 357 2.87 1.87 -36.98
N PRO A 358 3.82 2.75 -37.38
CA PRO A 358 3.75 4.19 -37.13
C PRO A 358 2.46 4.88 -37.58
N GLU A 359 1.77 4.37 -38.60
CA GLU A 359 0.55 4.97 -39.16
C GLU A 359 -0.66 4.89 -38.22
N ILE A 360 -0.66 3.95 -37.27
CA ILE A 360 -1.75 3.75 -36.32
C ILE A 360 -1.37 4.12 -34.88
N GLN A 361 -0.10 4.48 -34.63
CA GLN A 361 0.41 4.99 -33.34
C GLN A 361 -0.22 6.34 -32.96
N PRO A 362 -0.12 6.77 -31.69
CA PRO A 362 -0.54 8.11 -31.29
C PRO A 362 0.37 9.20 -31.91
N ILE A 363 -0.16 10.41 -32.04
CA ILE A 363 0.66 11.59 -32.40
C ILE A 363 1.60 11.87 -31.23
N GLY A 364 2.88 12.15 -31.51
CA GLY A 364 3.93 12.28 -30.49
C GLY A 364 4.80 11.04 -30.35
N PHE A 365 4.38 9.91 -30.95
CA PHE A 365 5.21 8.72 -31.16
C PHE A 365 5.60 8.62 -32.64
N GLY A 366 5.10 7.62 -33.38
CA GLY A 366 5.42 7.46 -34.81
C GLY A 366 4.47 8.16 -35.79
N ARG A 367 3.23 8.49 -35.38
CA ARG A 367 2.23 9.00 -36.32
C ARG A 367 2.41 10.49 -36.60
N THR A 368 2.67 10.82 -37.86
CA THR A 368 2.83 12.21 -38.35
C THR A 368 1.59 12.78 -39.02
N LYS A 369 0.70 11.92 -39.54
CA LYS A 369 -0.52 12.32 -40.25
C LYS A 369 -1.74 12.32 -39.33
N SER A 370 -2.58 13.35 -39.46
CA SER A 370 -3.81 13.48 -38.67
C SER A 370 -4.85 12.40 -38.98
N HIS A 371 -4.91 11.92 -40.23
CA HIS A 371 -5.88 10.91 -40.67
C HIS A 371 -5.36 9.48 -40.42
N ARG A 372 -6.22 8.61 -39.86
CA ARG A 372 -5.93 7.17 -39.63
C ARG A 372 -6.44 6.28 -40.78
N PRO A 373 -5.76 5.19 -41.16
CA PRO A 373 -6.18 4.35 -42.28
C PRO A 373 -7.58 3.72 -42.10
N LYS A 374 -8.17 3.22 -43.19
CA LYS A 374 -9.39 2.40 -43.10
C LYS A 374 -9.08 1.11 -42.32
N GLY A 375 -10.01 0.68 -41.47
CA GLY A 375 -9.79 -0.50 -40.61
C GLY A 375 -8.83 -0.28 -39.45
N PHE A 376 -8.35 0.96 -39.19
CA PHE A 376 -7.33 1.20 -38.16
C PHE A 376 -7.72 0.66 -36.77
N PHE A 377 -9.01 0.68 -36.43
CA PHE A 377 -9.44 0.32 -35.09
C PHE A 377 -9.28 -1.18 -34.85
N ASP A 378 -9.62 -2.00 -35.84
CA ASP A 378 -9.41 -3.46 -35.74
C ASP A 378 -7.91 -3.79 -35.73
N GLN A 379 -7.10 -3.07 -36.51
CA GLN A 379 -5.64 -3.16 -36.45
C GLN A 379 -5.11 -2.76 -35.07
N LEU A 380 -5.58 -1.65 -34.51
CA LEU A 380 -5.20 -1.18 -33.18
C LEU A 380 -5.55 -2.23 -32.10
N LEU A 381 -6.73 -2.84 -32.16
CA LEU A 381 -7.11 -3.87 -31.18
C LEU A 381 -6.31 -5.17 -31.35
N GLY A 382 -5.87 -5.49 -32.57
CA GLY A 382 -4.99 -6.61 -32.86
C GLY A 382 -3.51 -6.34 -32.60
N ALA A 383 -3.15 -5.10 -32.28
CA ALA A 383 -1.77 -4.68 -32.08
C ALA A 383 -1.22 -5.10 -30.72
N PHE A 384 0.12 -5.18 -30.65
CA PHE A 384 0.86 -5.45 -29.43
C PHE A 384 1.76 -4.28 -29.04
N ILE A 385 1.95 -4.10 -27.74
CA ILE A 385 2.75 -3.02 -27.17
C ILE A 385 3.43 -3.52 -25.90
N LYS A 386 4.64 -3.05 -25.66
CA LYS A 386 5.37 -3.28 -24.41
C LYS A 386 5.42 -1.98 -23.63
N ILE A 387 5.03 -2.04 -22.36
CA ILE A 387 5.07 -0.91 -21.43
C ILE A 387 5.79 -1.36 -20.17
N SER A 388 6.85 -0.66 -19.77
CA SER A 388 7.67 -1.04 -18.62
C SER A 388 8.10 0.16 -17.77
N LEU A 389 8.42 -0.10 -16.50
CA LEU A 389 8.99 0.88 -15.55
C LEU A 389 10.50 0.63 -15.30
N LYS A 390 11.12 -0.18 -16.17
CA LYS A 390 12.39 -0.89 -15.96
C LYS A 390 13.54 0.04 -15.59
N ASP A 391 13.71 1.16 -16.30
CA ASP A 391 14.84 2.07 -16.06
C ASP A 391 14.78 2.80 -14.71
N ILE A 392 13.58 3.02 -14.16
CA ILE A 392 13.42 3.69 -12.87
C ILE A 392 13.58 2.66 -11.74
N MET A 393 12.88 1.54 -11.84
CA MET A 393 12.90 0.52 -10.78
C MET A 393 14.24 -0.21 -10.70
N ASP A 394 14.87 -0.58 -11.82
CA ASP A 394 16.13 -1.33 -11.80
C ASP A 394 17.27 -0.51 -11.20
N ASN A 395 17.30 0.81 -11.44
CA ASN A 395 18.27 1.71 -10.83
C ASN A 395 18.00 1.90 -9.33
N GLU A 396 16.73 2.04 -8.93
CA GLU A 396 16.36 2.18 -7.52
C GLU A 396 16.62 0.87 -6.73
N ILE A 397 16.36 -0.30 -7.33
CA ILE A 397 16.60 -1.63 -6.74
C ILE A 397 18.10 -1.95 -6.67
N LYS A 398 18.89 -1.65 -7.71
CA LYS A 398 20.35 -1.83 -7.67
C LYS A 398 20.98 -0.96 -6.58
N LEU A 399 20.55 0.30 -6.47
CA LEU A 399 21.02 1.19 -5.43
C LEU A 399 20.65 0.66 -4.03
N GLU A 400 19.47 0.07 -3.86
CA GLU A 400 19.08 -0.61 -2.61
C GLU A 400 19.99 -1.81 -2.28
N ALA A 401 20.30 -2.66 -3.26
CA ALA A 401 21.17 -3.81 -3.07
C ALA A 401 22.60 -3.39 -2.69
N GLU A 402 23.13 -2.33 -3.32
CA GLU A 402 24.44 -1.76 -3.01
C GLU A 402 24.47 -1.12 -1.61
N LEU A 403 23.45 -0.35 -1.23
CA LEU A 403 23.33 0.26 0.09
C LEU A 403 23.10 -0.77 1.20
N GLN A 404 22.33 -1.84 0.97
CA GLN A 404 22.18 -2.94 1.92
C GLN A 404 23.50 -3.71 2.09
N THR A 405 24.28 -3.84 1.02
CA THR A 405 25.62 -4.42 1.07
C THR A 405 26.57 -3.52 1.89
N GLU A 406 26.54 -2.19 1.71
CA GLU A 406 27.30 -1.25 2.55
C GLU A 406 26.84 -1.22 4.01
N LYS A 407 25.53 -1.26 4.28
CA LYS A 407 24.98 -1.28 5.65
C LYS A 407 25.31 -2.58 6.36
N SER A 408 25.33 -3.70 5.64
CA SER A 408 25.82 -5.00 6.14
C SER A 408 27.34 -5.01 6.36
N LEU A 409 28.11 -4.15 5.66
CA LEU A 409 29.55 -3.95 5.90
C LEU A 409 29.82 -3.01 7.09
N LEU A 410 28.82 -2.21 7.51
CA LEU A 410 28.90 -1.24 8.61
C LEU A 410 28.33 -1.76 9.95
N LEU A 411 27.61 -2.88 9.95
CA LEU A 411 27.39 -3.63 11.20
C LEU A 411 28.74 -4.17 11.66
N PRO A 412 29.18 -3.91 12.91
CA PRO A 412 30.44 -4.44 13.38
C PRO A 412 30.31 -5.96 13.44
N LYS A 413 30.89 -6.65 12.45
CA LYS A 413 31.08 -8.11 12.47
C LYS A 413 31.47 -8.52 13.88
N ILE A 414 30.68 -9.41 14.49
CA ILE A 414 30.95 -9.84 15.85
C ILE A 414 32.36 -10.42 15.88
N ASN A 415 33.24 -9.81 16.67
CA ASN A 415 34.62 -10.26 16.81
C ASN A 415 34.78 -11.02 18.13
N GLY A 416 35.91 -11.70 18.29
CA GLY A 416 36.20 -12.50 19.49
C GLY A 416 36.01 -11.75 20.81
N ALA A 417 36.44 -10.48 20.86
CA ALA A 417 36.30 -9.63 22.03
C ALA A 417 34.82 -9.36 22.36
N ARG A 418 33.99 -9.13 21.34
CA ARG A 418 32.55 -8.91 21.50
C ARG A 418 31.81 -10.17 21.93
N VAL A 419 32.18 -11.35 21.41
CA VAL A 419 31.65 -12.65 21.86
C VAL A 419 31.92 -12.84 23.36
N LYS A 420 33.16 -12.57 23.80
CA LYS A 420 33.57 -12.68 25.20
C LYS A 420 32.80 -11.72 26.09
N GLU A 421 32.66 -10.47 25.68
CA GLU A 421 31.93 -9.44 26.42
C GLU A 421 30.45 -9.82 26.59
N LEU A 422 29.75 -10.17 25.51
CA LEU A 422 28.33 -10.55 25.56
C LEU A 422 28.10 -11.81 26.39
N ARG A 423 28.98 -12.81 26.26
CA ARG A 423 28.93 -14.02 27.08
C ARG A 423 29.09 -13.69 28.57
N MET A 424 30.01 -12.80 28.91
CA MET A 424 30.25 -12.37 30.30
C MET A 424 29.09 -11.53 30.85
N GLN A 425 28.48 -10.66 30.04
CA GLN A 425 27.29 -9.89 30.42
C GLN A 425 26.10 -10.80 30.76
N GLN A 426 25.98 -11.94 30.08
CA GLN A 426 24.96 -12.96 30.39
C GLN A 426 25.34 -13.89 31.56
N GLY A 427 26.54 -13.72 32.16
CA GLY A 427 27.04 -14.61 33.22
C GLY A 427 27.36 -16.03 32.73
N TRP A 428 27.54 -16.25 31.43
CA TRP A 428 27.76 -17.57 30.86
C TRP A 428 29.24 -17.96 30.88
N SER A 429 29.52 -19.23 31.15
CA SER A 429 30.85 -19.81 30.91
C SER A 429 31.01 -20.18 29.43
N GLN A 430 32.25 -20.29 28.93
CA GLN A 430 32.52 -20.77 27.56
C GLN A 430 31.89 -22.15 27.31
N ARG A 431 31.84 -23.01 28.34
CA ARG A 431 31.16 -24.32 28.30
C ARG A 431 29.65 -24.18 28.13
N LYS A 432 29.03 -23.20 28.79
CA LYS A 432 27.60 -22.93 28.64
C LYS A 432 27.29 -22.43 27.22
N LEU A 433 28.08 -21.49 26.70
CA LEU A 433 27.94 -21.01 25.33
C LEU A 433 28.12 -22.16 24.32
N SER A 434 29.13 -23.01 24.51
CA SER A 434 29.38 -24.21 23.69
C SER A 434 28.18 -25.15 23.65
N THR A 435 27.52 -25.36 24.79
CA THR A 435 26.36 -26.25 24.87
C THR A 435 25.15 -25.68 24.13
N VAL A 436 24.97 -24.36 24.18
CA VAL A 436 23.82 -23.68 23.56
C VAL A 436 24.02 -23.52 22.05
N THR A 437 25.24 -23.19 21.60
CA THR A 437 25.54 -22.96 20.17
C THR A 437 25.97 -24.22 19.43
N LYS A 438 26.26 -25.32 20.14
CA LYS A 438 26.90 -26.54 19.61
C LYS A 438 28.29 -26.30 19.00
N ILE A 439 28.88 -25.11 19.18
CA ILE A 439 30.25 -24.80 18.80
C ILE A 439 31.17 -25.39 19.88
N SER A 440 32.26 -26.05 19.49
CA SER A 440 33.17 -26.64 20.48
C SER A 440 33.74 -25.57 21.43
N GLN A 441 33.87 -25.90 22.71
CA GLN A 441 34.41 -24.97 23.72
C GLN A 441 35.83 -24.48 23.34
N GLY A 442 36.66 -25.36 22.77
CA GLY A 442 37.99 -24.99 22.29
C GLY A 442 37.93 -23.95 21.16
N LEU A 443 37.00 -24.11 20.21
CA LEU A 443 36.80 -23.13 19.15
C LEU A 443 36.31 -21.78 19.68
N ILE A 444 35.40 -21.78 20.66
CA ILE A 444 34.96 -20.54 21.32
C ILE A 444 36.13 -19.84 22.01
N SER A 445 37.00 -20.58 22.72
CA SER A 445 38.17 -20.00 23.36
C SER A 445 39.14 -19.37 22.35
N LEU A 446 39.40 -20.06 21.24
CA LEU A 446 40.28 -19.54 20.17
C LEU A 446 39.70 -18.29 19.51
N ILE A 447 38.38 -18.26 19.31
CA ILE A 447 37.65 -17.10 18.80
C ILE A 447 37.77 -15.92 19.78
N GLU A 448 37.46 -16.11 21.06
CA GLU A 448 37.48 -15.05 22.07
C GLU A 448 38.87 -14.43 22.29
N ASN A 449 39.92 -15.22 22.10
CA ASN A 449 41.31 -14.77 22.20
C ASN A 449 41.85 -14.18 20.88
N GLY A 450 41.07 -14.20 19.80
CA GLY A 450 41.48 -13.70 18.49
C GLY A 450 42.44 -14.61 17.72
N GLU A 451 42.67 -15.84 18.21
CA GLU A 451 43.53 -16.85 17.58
C GLU A 451 42.88 -17.51 16.37
N ARG A 452 41.54 -17.39 16.23
CA ARG A 452 40.79 -17.88 15.09
C ARG A 452 39.70 -16.91 14.66
N THR A 453 39.58 -16.69 13.36
CA THR A 453 38.49 -15.91 12.77
C THR A 453 37.17 -16.69 12.81
N ILE A 454 36.08 -15.98 13.04
CA ILE A 454 34.73 -16.56 13.08
C ILE A 454 34.30 -16.85 11.64
N SER A 455 33.85 -18.07 11.36
CA SER A 455 33.28 -18.40 10.05
C SER A 455 31.86 -17.82 9.95
N PRO A 456 31.36 -17.49 8.73
CA PRO A 456 30.03 -16.91 8.55
C PRO A 456 28.89 -17.71 9.21
N GLU A 457 28.98 -19.05 9.16
CA GLU A 457 28.02 -19.95 9.81
C GLU A 457 28.05 -19.84 11.35
N ASN A 458 29.24 -19.74 11.94
CA ASN A 458 29.37 -19.57 13.40
C ASN A 458 29.02 -18.16 13.84
N GLU A 459 29.23 -17.16 12.98
CA GLU A 459 28.87 -15.76 13.20
C GLU A 459 27.36 -15.64 13.41
N GLU A 460 26.57 -16.18 12.47
CA GLU A 460 25.11 -16.16 12.55
C GLU A 460 24.58 -16.87 13.81
N ILE A 461 25.18 -18.01 14.19
CA ILE A 461 24.81 -18.77 15.40
C ILE A 461 25.13 -17.95 16.66
N LEU A 462 26.30 -17.31 16.72
CA LEU A 462 26.74 -16.53 17.87
C LEU A 462 25.91 -15.24 18.01
N GLU A 463 25.62 -14.54 16.92
CA GLU A 463 24.78 -13.34 16.92
C GLU A 463 23.37 -13.65 17.40
N LYS A 464 22.71 -14.67 16.84
CA LYS A 464 21.36 -15.08 17.27
C LYS A 464 21.31 -15.53 18.73
N THR A 465 22.36 -16.17 19.21
CA THR A 465 22.41 -16.70 20.58
C THR A 465 22.76 -15.62 21.60
N LEU A 466 23.56 -14.63 21.22
CA LEU A 466 24.03 -13.56 22.08
C LEU A 466 23.28 -12.23 21.89
N ASP A 467 22.23 -12.18 21.06
CA ASP A 467 21.42 -10.97 20.83
C ASP A 467 20.64 -10.55 22.09
N PRO A 468 20.91 -9.34 22.65
CA PRO A 468 20.20 -8.76 23.79
C PRO A 468 18.67 -8.78 23.70
N LYS A 469 18.10 -8.70 22.49
CA LYS A 469 16.65 -8.69 22.27
C LYS A 469 15.99 -10.04 22.54
N THR A 470 16.75 -11.14 22.47
CA THR A 470 16.23 -12.50 22.71
C THR A 470 16.20 -12.89 24.19
N TRP A 471 16.78 -12.08 25.09
CA TRP A 471 16.98 -12.45 26.49
C TRP A 471 15.70 -12.41 27.33
N GLY A 472 14.68 -11.66 26.90
CA GLY A 472 13.38 -11.57 27.58
C GLY A 472 12.41 -12.73 27.30
N LEU A 473 12.66 -13.57 26.29
CA LEU A 473 11.71 -14.59 25.82
C LEU A 473 12.02 -16.02 26.31
N ARG A 474 13.10 -16.24 27.08
CA ARG A 474 13.57 -17.59 27.47
C ARG A 474 13.49 -17.93 28.96
N LEU A 475 12.92 -17.06 29.81
CA LEU A 475 12.81 -17.31 31.25
C LEU A 475 11.52 -18.03 31.70
N GLU A 476 10.67 -18.47 30.79
CA GLU A 476 9.48 -19.30 31.11
C GLU A 476 9.52 -20.68 30.44
N GLN A 477 10.33 -21.58 30.99
CA GLN A 477 10.13 -23.03 30.89
C GLN A 477 10.56 -23.66 32.23
N PRO A 478 9.63 -24.06 33.12
CA PRO A 478 9.99 -24.82 34.31
C PRO A 478 10.35 -26.26 33.92
N ASN A 479 11.52 -26.72 34.39
CA ASN A 479 11.98 -28.10 34.25
C ASN A 479 11.00 -29.07 34.95
N HIS A 480 10.21 -29.80 34.17
CA HIS A 480 9.66 -31.09 34.60
C HIS A 480 10.69 -32.19 34.30
N LYS A 481 11.17 -32.86 35.36
CA LYS A 481 11.32 -34.33 35.41
C LYS A 481 11.50 -34.80 36.86
N HIS A 482 10.60 -35.69 37.27
CA HIS A 482 10.58 -36.42 38.53
C HIS A 482 11.56 -37.61 38.56
N PHE A 483 12.08 -37.86 39.77
CA PHE A 483 12.41 -39.12 40.48
C PHE A 483 13.06 -40.32 39.76
N ALA A 484 14.15 -40.81 40.37
CA ALA A 484 14.22 -42.17 40.95
C ALA A 484 15.40 -42.30 41.94
N THR A 485 15.10 -42.46 43.23
CA THR A 485 15.43 -43.67 44.02
C THR A 485 14.42 -43.80 45.14
#